data_AF-A0A2U3NZ02-F1
#
_entry.id   AF-A0A2U3NZ02-F1
#
_cell.length_a   1.000
_cell.length_b   1.000
_cell.length_c   1.000
_cell.angle_alpha   90.00
_cell.angle_beta   90.00
_cell.angle_gamma   90.00
#
_symmetry.space_group_name_H-M   'P 1'
#
loop_
_entity.id
_entity.type
_entity.pdbx_description
1 polymer ?
#
loop_
_entity_poly.entity_id
_entity_poly.type
_entity_poly.pdbx_seq_one_letter_code
_entity_poly.pdbx_strand_id
1 'polypeptide(L)'
;MSFVNTQPEAILAAAGTLNGIGSALNAQNAAAVAPTTGVVPAAADEVSALTAAQFVAHAHLYHAVSAQAAAIHELFVNTLQTSSGSYAATEAANAIATA
;
A
#
# COMPACT_ATOMS: atom_id res chain seq x y z
N MET A 1 37.24 8.20 15.08
CA MET A 1 35.98 7.52 15.48
C MET A 1 34.98 7.70 14.36
N SER A 2 34.13 6.71 14.08
CA SER A 2 33.05 6.84 13.10
C SER A 2 31.79 7.35 13.82
N PHE A 3 31.15 8.39 13.30
CA PHE A 3 29.86 8.87 13.78
C PHE A 3 28.77 8.28 12.89
N VAL A 4 27.69 7.80 13.50
CA VAL A 4 26.48 7.41 12.78
C VAL A 4 25.57 8.62 12.76
N ASN A 5 25.22 9.08 11.56
CA ASN A 5 24.24 10.14 11.34
C ASN A 5 23.05 9.53 10.57
N THR A 6 21.85 9.74 11.07
CA THR A 6 20.61 9.27 10.42
C THR A 6 20.13 10.29 9.37
N GLN A 7 19.18 9.90 8.51
CA GLN A 7 18.53 10.81 7.57
C GLN A 7 17.00 10.79 7.74
N PRO A 8 16.48 11.36 8.84
CA PRO A 8 15.05 11.32 9.16
C PRO A 8 14.17 11.94 8.07
N GLU A 9 14.62 13.03 7.44
CA GLU A 9 13.86 13.75 6.40
C GLU A 9 13.69 12.90 5.13
N ALA A 10 14.71 12.11 4.76
CA ALA A 10 14.64 11.20 3.63
C ALA A 10 13.61 10.08 3.86
N ILE A 11 13.56 9.54 5.08
CA ILE A 11 12.55 8.54 5.48
C ILE A 11 11.14 9.14 5.43
N LEU A 12 10.97 10.38 5.92
CA LEU A 12 9.68 11.06 5.89
C LEU A 12 9.20 11.35 4.47
N ALA A 13 10.10 11.80 3.59
CA ALA A 13 9.81 12.04 2.18
C ALA A 13 9.42 10.74 1.45
N ALA A 14 10.10 9.63 1.73
CA ALA A 14 9.76 8.32 1.20
C ALA A 14 8.37 7.88 1.67
N ALA A 15 8.06 8.03 2.97
CA ALA A 15 6.75 7.73 3.51
C ALA A 15 5.63 8.56 2.86
N GLY A 16 5.87 9.85 2.62
CA GLY A 16 4.94 10.72 1.90
C GLY A 16 4.68 10.26 0.46
N THR A 17 5.72 9.87 -0.26
CA THR A 17 5.61 9.33 -1.63
C THR A 17 4.81 8.02 -1.65
N LEU A 18 5.12 7.11 -0.73
CA LEU A 18 4.42 5.83 -0.59
C LEU A 18 2.95 6.00 -0.20
N ASN A 19 2.63 7.01 0.61
CA ASN A 19 1.24 7.33 0.91
C ASN A 19 0.46 7.73 -0.35
N GLY A 20 1.07 8.56 -1.21
CA GLY A 20 0.49 8.94 -2.51
C GLY A 20 0.26 7.72 -3.43
N ILE A 21 1.23 6.82 -3.51
CA ILE A 21 1.12 5.57 -4.29
C ILE A 21 0.00 4.68 -3.73
N GLY A 22 -0.06 4.49 -2.40
CA GLY A 22 -1.10 3.68 -1.75
C GLY A 22 -2.51 4.22 -2.01
N SER A 23 -2.68 5.53 -1.91
CA SER A 23 -3.96 6.20 -2.24
C SER A 23 -4.37 5.98 -3.69
N ALA A 24 -3.44 6.15 -4.65
CA ALA A 24 -3.71 5.93 -6.07
C ALA A 24 -4.07 4.46 -6.37
N LEU A 25 -3.40 3.49 -5.72
CA LEU A 25 -3.71 2.07 -5.85
C LEU A 25 -5.09 1.73 -5.29
N ASN A 26 -5.42 2.24 -4.09
CA ASN A 26 -6.75 2.02 -3.49
C ASN A 26 -7.87 2.56 -4.37
N ALA A 27 -7.68 3.76 -4.95
CA ALA A 27 -8.65 4.33 -5.89
C ALA A 27 -8.84 3.46 -7.14
N GLN A 28 -7.76 2.93 -7.72
CA GLN A 28 -7.85 2.05 -8.88
C GLN A 28 -8.49 0.70 -8.56
N ASN A 29 -8.14 0.09 -7.41
CA ASN A 29 -8.75 -1.16 -6.96
C ASN A 29 -10.27 -0.98 -6.76
N ALA A 30 -10.69 0.12 -6.14
CA ALA A 30 -12.10 0.44 -5.97
C ALA A 30 -12.82 0.62 -7.32
N ALA A 31 -12.20 1.35 -8.27
CA ALA A 31 -12.76 1.54 -9.61
C ALA A 31 -12.87 0.22 -10.40
N ALA A 32 -11.96 -0.73 -10.16
CA ALA A 32 -11.94 -2.02 -10.83
C ALA A 32 -13.01 -3.00 -10.32
N VAL A 33 -13.63 -2.78 -9.15
CA VAL A 33 -14.60 -3.72 -8.54
C VAL A 33 -15.75 -4.05 -9.49
N ALA A 34 -16.49 -3.04 -9.94
CA ALA A 34 -17.66 -3.24 -10.77
C ALA A 34 -17.36 -3.93 -12.11
N PRO A 35 -16.38 -3.49 -12.92
CA PRO A 35 -16.11 -4.14 -14.21
C PRO A 35 -15.53 -5.56 -14.08
N THR A 36 -14.84 -5.88 -12.98
CA THR A 36 -14.23 -7.22 -12.80
C THR A 36 -15.17 -8.23 -12.17
N THR A 37 -16.12 -7.80 -11.33
CA THR A 37 -17.13 -8.67 -10.72
C THR A 37 -18.42 -8.74 -11.54
N GLY A 38 -18.61 -7.82 -12.49
CA GLY A 38 -19.77 -7.76 -13.40
C GLY A 38 -19.59 -8.46 -14.75
N VAL A 39 -18.63 -9.40 -14.87
CA VAL A 39 -18.38 -10.11 -16.13
C VAL A 39 -19.58 -11.01 -16.48
N VAL A 40 -20.16 -10.80 -17.66
CA VAL A 40 -21.28 -11.59 -18.17
C VAL A 40 -20.79 -12.66 -19.16
N PRO A 41 -21.52 -13.79 -19.31
CA PRO A 41 -21.21 -14.80 -20.33
C PRO A 41 -21.19 -14.20 -21.74
N ALA A 42 -20.21 -14.59 -22.55
CA ALA A 42 -20.09 -14.13 -23.94
C ALA A 42 -21.21 -14.67 -24.86
N ALA A 43 -21.69 -15.88 -24.57
CA ALA A 43 -22.82 -16.52 -25.20
C ALA A 43 -23.59 -17.40 -24.19
N ALA A 44 -24.69 -18.01 -24.64
CA ALA A 44 -25.60 -18.79 -23.78
C ALA A 44 -25.09 -20.21 -23.45
N ASP A 45 -23.95 -20.62 -23.99
CA ASP A 45 -23.37 -21.94 -23.76
C ASP A 45 -22.71 -22.05 -22.38
N GLU A 46 -22.56 -23.28 -21.91
CA GLU A 46 -22.02 -23.60 -20.61
C GLU A 46 -20.55 -23.19 -20.45
N VAL A 47 -19.77 -23.17 -21.54
CA VAL A 47 -18.35 -22.76 -21.50
C VAL A 47 -18.24 -21.26 -21.27
N SER A 48 -19.06 -20.47 -21.95
CA SER A 48 -19.18 -19.02 -21.73
C SER A 48 -19.63 -18.70 -20.30
N ALA A 49 -20.61 -19.43 -19.78
CA ALA A 49 -21.11 -19.25 -18.42
C ALA A 49 -20.04 -19.56 -17.36
N LEU A 50 -19.36 -20.71 -17.50
CA LEU A 50 -18.28 -21.11 -16.61
C LEU A 50 -17.10 -20.13 -16.66
N THR A 51 -16.74 -19.65 -17.85
CA THR A 51 -15.64 -18.70 -18.02
C THR A 51 -15.94 -17.39 -17.30
N ALA A 52 -17.14 -16.82 -17.50
CA ALA A 52 -17.56 -15.61 -16.78
C ALA A 52 -17.55 -15.81 -15.26
N ALA A 53 -18.10 -16.93 -14.77
CA ALA A 53 -18.10 -17.26 -13.34
C ALA A 53 -16.67 -17.36 -12.77
N GLN A 54 -15.73 -17.94 -13.51
CA GLN A 54 -14.33 -18.04 -13.09
C GLN A 54 -13.65 -16.67 -12.98
N PHE A 55 -13.92 -15.75 -13.91
CA PHE A 55 -13.42 -14.37 -13.84
C PHE A 55 -13.98 -13.64 -12.62
N VAL A 56 -15.29 -13.76 -12.36
CA VAL A 56 -15.93 -13.14 -11.19
C VAL A 56 -15.36 -13.70 -9.89
N ALA A 57 -15.18 -15.03 -9.80
CA ALA A 57 -14.57 -15.67 -8.64
C ALA A 57 -13.12 -15.18 -8.42
N HIS A 58 -12.33 -15.07 -9.50
CA HIS A 58 -10.98 -14.52 -9.42
C HIS A 58 -10.97 -13.05 -8.98
N ALA A 59 -11.90 -12.24 -9.49
CA ALA A 59 -12.03 -10.84 -9.08
C ALA A 59 -12.31 -10.71 -7.58
N HIS A 60 -13.22 -11.51 -7.02
CA HIS A 60 -13.47 -11.51 -5.58
C HIS A 60 -12.23 -11.86 -4.76
N LEU A 61 -11.46 -12.87 -5.17
CA LEU A 61 -10.21 -13.22 -4.52
C LEU A 61 -9.17 -12.10 -4.61
N TYR A 62 -9.01 -11.52 -5.80
CA TYR A 62 -8.13 -10.37 -6.02
C TYR A 62 -8.48 -9.21 -5.09
N HIS A 63 -9.77 -8.84 -5.00
CA HIS A 63 -10.21 -7.73 -4.16
C HIS A 63 -9.95 -8.00 -2.67
N ALA A 64 -10.20 -9.22 -2.20
CA ALA A 64 -9.89 -9.61 -0.82
C ALA A 64 -8.38 -9.51 -0.50
N VAL A 65 -7.52 -9.99 -1.41
CA VAL A 65 -6.07 -9.89 -1.27
C VAL A 65 -5.60 -8.43 -1.35
N SER A 66 -6.18 -7.63 -2.25
CA SER A 66 -5.84 -6.22 -2.41
C SER A 66 -6.14 -5.40 -1.15
N ALA A 67 -7.25 -5.71 -0.46
CA ALA A 67 -7.61 -5.07 0.81
C ALA A 67 -6.60 -5.42 1.92
N GLN A 68 -6.15 -6.67 1.97
CA GLN A 68 -5.09 -7.08 2.91
C GLN A 68 -3.77 -6.37 2.60
N ALA A 69 -3.40 -6.27 1.32
CA ALA A 69 -2.19 -5.57 0.89
C ALA A 69 -2.24 -4.07 1.26
N ALA A 70 -3.40 -3.42 1.09
CA ALA A 70 -3.60 -2.03 1.48
C ALA A 70 -3.35 -1.81 2.98
N ALA A 71 -3.89 -2.69 3.84
CA ALA A 71 -3.68 -2.61 5.29
C ALA A 71 -2.20 -2.77 5.68
N ILE A 72 -1.48 -3.69 5.03
CA ILE A 72 -0.05 -3.89 5.25
C ILE A 72 0.75 -2.65 4.81
N HIS A 73 0.40 -2.07 3.65
CA HIS A 73 1.04 -0.85 3.14
C HIS A 73 0.85 0.34 4.07
N GLU A 74 -0.38 0.54 4.58
CA GLU A 74 -0.68 1.60 5.54
C GLU A 74 0.15 1.45 6.84
N LEU A 75 0.22 0.22 7.38
CA LEU A 75 1.04 -0.07 8.55
C LEU A 75 2.52 0.24 8.29
N PHE A 76 3.03 -0.13 7.12
CA PHE A 76 4.41 0.13 6.72
C PHE A 76 4.70 1.64 6.63
N VAL A 77 3.84 2.41 5.95
CA VAL A 77 3.97 3.87 5.83
C VAL A 77 3.93 4.54 7.19
N ASN A 78 2.99 4.15 8.06
CA ASN A 78 2.90 4.69 9.42
C ASN A 78 4.16 4.38 10.25
N THR A 79 4.72 3.17 10.08
CA THR A 79 5.96 2.77 10.74
C THR A 79 7.14 3.62 10.29
N LEU A 80 7.25 3.93 8.99
CA LEU A 80 8.29 4.83 8.48
C LEU A 80 8.18 6.24 9.05
N GLN A 81 6.96 6.79 9.11
CA GLN A 81 6.72 8.12 9.69
C GLN A 81 7.12 8.16 11.17
N THR A 82 6.71 7.16 11.93
CA THR A 82 7.04 7.04 13.36
C THR A 82 8.56 6.90 13.58
N SER A 83 9.21 6.09 12.74
CA SER A 83 10.66 5.86 12.83
C SER A 83 11.46 7.11 12.47
N SER A 84 11.04 7.86 11.44
CA SER A 84 11.62 9.16 11.09
C SER A 84 11.59 10.13 12.30
N GLY A 85 10.41 10.28 12.94
CA GLY A 85 10.30 11.12 14.14
C GLY A 85 11.19 10.66 15.29
N SER A 86 11.33 9.36 15.50
CA SER A 86 12.18 8.78 16.54
C SER A 86 13.67 9.06 16.29
N TYR A 87 14.13 8.92 15.05
CA TYR A 87 15.51 9.25 14.68
C TYR A 87 15.79 10.75 14.81
N ALA A 88 14.89 11.62 14.32
CA ALA A 88 15.03 13.06 14.45
C ALA A 88 15.13 13.52 15.92
N ALA A 89 14.30 12.96 16.81
CA ALA A 89 14.36 13.24 18.23
C ALA A 89 15.69 12.80 18.87
N THR A 90 16.23 11.66 18.42
CA THR A 90 17.53 11.14 18.89
C THR A 90 18.69 12.03 18.44
N GLU A 91 18.71 12.48 17.18
CA GLU A 91 19.74 13.40 16.68
C GLU A 91 19.71 14.73 17.45
N ALA A 92 18.53 15.27 17.72
CA ALA A 92 18.38 16.50 18.50
C ALA A 92 18.90 16.33 19.95
N ALA A 93 18.60 15.20 20.60
CA ALA A 93 19.09 14.91 21.95
C ALA A 93 20.62 14.76 21.98
N ASN A 94 21.20 14.08 20.98
CA ASN A 94 22.65 13.93 20.85
C ASN A 94 23.34 15.30 20.66
N ALA A 95 22.79 16.16 19.79
CA ALA A 95 23.34 17.50 19.55
C ALA A 95 23.38 18.35 20.84
N ILE A 96 22.33 18.27 21.67
CA ILE A 96 22.25 18.95 22.97
C ILE A 96 23.30 18.37 23.96
N ALA A 97 23.46 17.05 24.01
CA ALA A 97 24.37 16.40 24.96
C ALA A 97 25.87 16.64 24.63
N THR A 98 26.18 16.97 23.38
CA THR A 98 27.55 17.26 22.92
C THR A 98 27.90 18.76 22.88
N ALA A 99 26.94 19.64 23.17
CA ALA A 99 27.13 21.09 23.27
C ALA A 99 27.64 21.50 24.66
#